data_AF-A0A3B9FEK5-F1
#
_entry.id   AF-A0A3B9FEK5-F1
#
_cell.length_a   1.000
_cell.length_b   1.000
_cell.length_c   1.000
_cell.angle_alpha   90.00
_cell.angle_beta   90.00
_cell.angle_gamma   90.00
#
_symmetry.space_group_name_H-M   'P 1'
#
loop_
_entity.id
_entity.type
_entity.pdbx_description
1 polymer ?
#
loop_
_entity_poly.entity_id
_entity_poly.type
_entity_poly.pdbx_seq_one_letter_code
_entity_poly.pdbx_strand_id
1 'polypeptide(L)'
;ASLAKLAESVGGKFTTGQVLRPHHFNKIIALAENTPDALTVNEAVLRSQAKAVYSIDNIGHFGLSLRNYAHFTSPIRRYADLLVHRALVDA
;
A
#
# COMPACT_ATOMS: atom_id res chain seq x y z
N ALA A 1 -18.07 1.61 8.02
CA ALA A 1 -17.46 2.59 8.94
C ALA A 1 -16.26 3.22 8.25
N SER A 2 -16.05 4.54 8.38
CA SER A 2 -14.84 5.18 7.85
C SER A 2 -13.61 4.68 8.60
N LEU A 3 -12.49 4.43 7.91
CA LEU A 3 -11.20 4.04 8.51
C LEU A 3 -10.81 5.01 9.64
N ALA A 4 -11.13 6.30 9.49
CA ALA A 4 -10.84 7.32 10.50
C ALA A 4 -11.53 7.02 11.84
N LYS A 5 -12.81 6.62 11.83
CA LYS A 5 -13.56 6.26 13.04
C LYS A 5 -13.02 5.01 13.73
N LEU A 6 -12.55 4.03 12.95
CA LEU A 6 -11.95 2.81 13.48
C LEU A 6 -10.57 3.07 14.06
N ALA A 7 -9.79 3.98 13.49
CA ALA A 7 -8.53 4.38 14.08
C ALA A 7 -8.74 5.12 15.40
N GLU A 8 -9.77 5.96 15.52
CA GLU A 8 -10.10 6.64 16.78
C GLU A 8 -10.42 5.65 17.91
N SER A 9 -11.11 4.52 17.64
CA SER A 9 -11.44 3.53 18.67
C SER A 9 -10.21 2.84 19.27
N VAL A 10 -9.12 2.72 18.50
CA VAL A 10 -7.83 2.17 18.95
C VAL A 10 -6.83 3.27 19.37
N GLY A 11 -7.28 4.52 19.54
CA GLY A 11 -6.44 5.64 20.00
C GLY A 11 -5.56 6.26 18.90
N GLY A 12 -5.77 5.92 17.64
CA GLY A 12 -5.15 6.55 16.48
C GLY A 12 -5.80 7.89 16.13
N LYS A 13 -4.99 8.92 15.91
CA LYS A 13 -5.46 10.24 15.46
C LYS A 13 -5.21 10.42 13.96
N PHE A 14 -6.27 10.59 13.18
CA PHE A 14 -6.17 11.09 11.81
C PHE A 14 -6.45 12.59 11.79
N THR A 15 -5.53 13.38 11.25
CA THR A 15 -5.82 14.79 10.96
C THR A 15 -6.45 14.89 9.57
N THR A 16 -7.65 15.47 9.49
CA THR A 16 -8.37 15.67 8.22
C THR A 16 -7.54 16.57 7.30
N GLY A 17 -7.16 16.09 6.12
CA GLY A 17 -6.32 16.82 5.15
C GLY A 17 -4.83 16.48 5.17
N GLN A 18 -4.39 15.59 6.07
CA GLN A 18 -3.00 15.12 6.06
C GLN A 18 -2.72 14.21 4.87
N VAL A 19 -1.56 14.40 4.24
CA VAL A 19 -1.04 13.47 3.23
C VAL A 19 -0.76 12.13 3.89
N LEU A 20 -1.58 11.14 3.55
CA LEU A 20 -1.43 9.79 4.06
C LEU A 20 -0.13 9.16 3.54
N ARG A 21 0.59 8.51 4.44
CA ARG A 21 1.83 7.78 4.17
C ARG A 21 1.74 6.39 4.80
N PRO A 22 2.46 5.38 4.28
CA PRO A 22 2.35 3.99 4.73
C PRO A 22 2.54 3.81 6.25
N HIS A 23 3.48 4.55 6.86
CA HIS A 23 3.73 4.45 8.29
C HIS A 23 2.53 4.84 9.19
N HIS A 24 1.61 5.68 8.71
CA HIS A 24 0.39 6.01 9.46
C HIS A 24 -0.52 4.79 9.61
N PHE A 25 -0.63 3.99 8.56
CA PHE A 25 -1.38 2.73 8.59
C PHE A 25 -0.69 1.72 9.50
N ASN A 26 0.63 1.56 9.39
CA ASN A 26 1.39 0.65 10.25
C ASN A 26 1.23 1.00 11.74
N LYS A 27 1.18 2.30 12.07
CA LYS A 27 0.94 2.75 13.44
C LYS A 27 -0.44 2.32 13.96
N ILE A 28 -1.47 2.40 13.12
CA ILE A 28 -2.84 2.00 13.50
C ILE A 28 -2.92 0.49 13.68
N ILE A 29 -2.30 -0.28 12.79
CA ILE A 29 -2.22 -1.74 12.91
C ILE A 29 -1.54 -2.13 14.23
N ALA A 30 -0.41 -1.48 14.56
CA ALA A 30 0.32 -1.73 15.81
C ALA A 30 -0.51 -1.37 17.07
N LEU A 31 -1.31 -0.30 17.03
CA LEU A 31 -2.20 0.06 18.15
C LEU A 31 -3.34 -0.96 18.32
N ALA A 32 -3.84 -1.52 17.21
CA ALA A 32 -4.94 -2.46 17.23
C ALA A 32 -4.52 -3.89 17.60
N GLU A 33 -3.23 -4.24 17.51
CA GLU A 33 -2.71 -5.62 17.61
C GLU A 33 -3.19 -6.41 18.84
N ASN A 34 -3.28 -5.76 20.00
CA ASN A 34 -3.69 -6.39 21.26
C ASN A 34 -5.15 -6.05 21.67
N THR A 35 -5.95 -5.55 20.74
CA THR A 35 -7.35 -5.18 20.99
C THR A 35 -8.31 -6.18 20.34
N PRO A 36 -9.56 -6.32 20.83
CA PRO A 36 -10.59 -7.11 20.16
C PRO A 36 -10.86 -6.66 18.71
N ASP A 37 -10.55 -5.39 18.39
CA ASP A 37 -10.80 -4.78 17.09
C ASP A 37 -9.70 -5.07 16.04
N ALA A 38 -8.64 -5.80 16.40
CA ALA A 38 -7.47 -6.04 15.53
C ALA A 38 -7.85 -6.52 14.11
N LEU A 39 -8.75 -7.50 14.02
CA LEU A 39 -9.18 -8.06 12.74
C LEU A 39 -9.93 -7.01 11.90
N THR A 40 -10.90 -6.33 12.51
CA THR A 40 -11.72 -5.31 11.83
C THR A 40 -10.88 -4.14 11.36
N VAL A 41 -9.89 -3.70 12.15
CA VAL A 41 -8.96 -2.64 11.76
C VAL A 41 -8.10 -3.07 10.58
N ASN A 42 -7.52 -4.28 10.62
CA ASN A 42 -6.72 -4.81 9.51
C ASN A 42 -7.51 -4.90 8.21
N GLU A 43 -8.74 -5.43 8.26
CA GLU A 43 -9.61 -5.50 7.10
C GLU A 43 -9.98 -4.12 6.55
N ALA A 44 -10.30 -3.17 7.43
CA ALA A 44 -10.61 -1.80 7.04
C ALA A 44 -9.41 -1.12 6.37
N VAL A 45 -8.20 -1.31 6.92
CA VAL A 45 -6.96 -0.81 6.32
C VAL A 45 -6.75 -1.41 4.94
N LEU A 46 -6.83 -2.74 4.79
CA LEU A 46 -6.63 -3.41 3.51
C LEU A 46 -7.65 -2.96 2.45
N ARG A 47 -8.93 -2.86 2.83
CA ARG A 47 -10.00 -2.45 1.91
C ARG A 47 -9.97 -0.96 1.55
N SER A 48 -9.32 -0.13 2.37
CA SER A 48 -9.16 1.30 2.07
C SER A 48 -8.08 1.60 1.02
N GLN A 49 -7.22 0.63 0.72
CA GLN A 49 -6.12 0.80 -0.23
C GLN A 49 -6.57 0.58 -1.68
N ALA A 50 -5.99 1.34 -2.60
CA ALA A 50 -6.17 1.13 -4.03
C ALA A 50 -5.46 -0.18 -4.47
N LYS A 51 -6.01 -0.83 -5.51
CA LYS A 51 -5.35 -1.98 -6.13
C LYS A 51 -4.08 -1.53 -6.86
N ALA A 52 -3.01 -2.32 -6.76
CA ALA A 52 -1.81 -2.10 -7.56
C ALA A 52 -2.10 -2.33 -9.05
N VAL A 53 -1.50 -1.52 -9.91
CA VAL A 53 -1.68 -1.56 -11.36
C VAL A 53 -0.34 -1.40 -12.08
N TYR A 54 -0.24 -1.90 -13.30
CA TYR A 54 0.85 -1.56 -14.20
C TYR A 54 0.58 -0.20 -14.82
N SER A 55 1.56 0.70 -14.79
CA SER A 55 1.52 2.05 -15.34
C SER A 55 2.86 2.36 -16.01
N ILE A 56 2.82 3.12 -17.11
CA ILE A 56 4.03 3.66 -17.74
C ILE A 56 4.62 4.81 -16.94
N ASP A 57 3.77 5.58 -16.25
CA ASP A 57 4.18 6.64 -15.34
C ASP A 57 4.51 6.07 -13.96
N ASN A 58 5.65 6.46 -13.40
CA ASN A 58 6.04 6.07 -12.06
C ASN A 58 5.31 6.91 -11.00
N ILE A 59 4.23 6.34 -10.45
CA ILE A 59 3.43 6.92 -9.35
C ILE A 59 3.89 6.45 -7.96
N GLY A 60 4.98 5.67 -7.89
CA GLY A 60 5.44 4.99 -6.68
C GLY A 60 4.57 3.80 -6.27
N HIS A 61 5.00 3.09 -5.22
CA HIS A 61 4.30 1.92 -4.69
C HIS A 61 3.98 2.11 -3.21
N PHE A 62 2.76 2.59 -2.92
CA PHE A 62 2.31 2.93 -1.56
C PHE A 62 2.47 1.76 -0.58
N GLY A 63 1.92 0.59 -0.89
CA GLY A 63 1.95 -0.58 0.02
C GLY A 63 3.35 -1.14 0.30
N LEU A 64 4.35 -0.81 -0.53
CA LEU A 64 5.75 -1.21 -0.32
C LEU A 64 6.60 -0.06 0.23
N SER A 65 6.01 1.14 0.36
CA SER A 65 6.71 2.36 0.72
C SER A 65 7.93 2.66 -0.18
N LEU A 66 7.84 2.33 -1.48
CA LEU A 66 8.91 2.55 -2.46
C LEU A 66 8.55 3.67 -3.44
N ARG A 67 9.53 4.54 -3.74
CA ARG A 67 9.36 5.61 -4.74
C ARG A 67 9.42 5.10 -6.17
N ASN A 68 10.26 4.10 -6.43
CA ASN A 68 10.43 3.48 -7.74
C ASN A 68 10.26 1.98 -7.56
N TYR A 69 9.35 1.38 -8.33
CA TYR A 69 9.13 -0.06 -8.30
C TYR A 69 8.63 -0.54 -9.66
N ALA A 70 9.20 -1.64 -10.13
CA ALA A 70 8.76 -2.33 -11.33
C ALA A 70 8.93 -3.84 -11.13
N HIS A 71 8.04 -4.64 -11.75
CA HIS A 71 8.25 -6.07 -11.84
C HIS A 71 9.25 -6.37 -12.95
N PHE A 72 10.30 -7.13 -12.62
CA PHE A 72 11.31 -7.56 -13.59
C PHE A 72 11.79 -9.02 -13.40
N THR A 73 11.37 -9.70 -12.34
CA THR A 73 11.92 -11.00 -11.93
C THR A 73 11.16 -12.22 -12.47
N SER A 74 10.10 -12.05 -13.26
CA SER A 74 9.28 -13.16 -13.77
C SER A 74 8.82 -12.99 -15.22
N PRO A 75 9.73 -12.75 -16.18
CA PRO A 75 9.39 -12.49 -17.58
C PRO A 75 8.68 -13.65 -18.30
N ILE A 76 8.86 -14.89 -17.83
CA ILE A 76 8.19 -16.07 -18.42
C ILE A 76 6.66 -16.03 -18.21
N ARG A 77 6.19 -15.42 -17.12
CA ARG A 77 4.78 -15.49 -16.68
C ARG A 77 4.12 -14.13 -16.46
N ARG A 78 4.83 -13.03 -16.73
CA ARG A 78 4.32 -11.65 -16.62
C ARG A 78 4.79 -10.83 -17.81
N TYR A 79 3.83 -10.32 -18.60
CA TYR A 79 4.13 -9.56 -19.81
C TYR A 79 4.84 -8.23 -19.52
N ALA A 80 4.50 -7.56 -18.42
CA ALA A 80 5.16 -6.32 -18.01
C ALA A 80 6.67 -6.50 -17.79
N ASP A 81 7.08 -7.59 -17.12
CA ASP A 81 8.50 -7.93 -16.91
C ASP A 81 9.22 -8.15 -18.26
N LEU A 82 8.56 -8.76 -19.25
CA LEU A 82 9.14 -8.97 -20.57
C LEU A 82 9.45 -7.63 -21.28
N LEU A 83 8.57 -6.64 -21.15
CA LEU A 83 8.82 -5.29 -21.68
C LEU A 83 10.01 -4.62 -20.97
N VAL A 84 10.11 -4.76 -19.65
CA VAL A 84 11.24 -4.24 -18.86
C VAL A 84 12.56 -4.91 -19.28
N HIS A 85 12.57 -6.23 -19.46
CA HIS A 85 13.77 -6.95 -19.94
C HIS A 85 14.23 -6.47 -21.31
N ARG A 86 13.31 -6.24 -22.25
CA ARG A 86 13.64 -5.67 -23.57
C ARG A 86 14.26 -4.28 -23.44
N ALA A 87 13.62 -3.39 -22.68
CA ALA A 87 14.12 -2.03 -22.47
C ALA A 87 15.50 -1.99 -21.79
N LEU A 88 15.80 -2.94 -20.91
CA LEU A 88 17.12 -3.05 -20.27
C LEU A 88 18.23 -3.55 -21.20
N VAL A 89 17.89 -4.33 -22.23
CA VAL A 89 18.85 -4.83 -23.22
C VAL A 89 19.11 -3.80 -24.32
N ASP A 90 18.08 -3.03 -24.69
CA ASP A 90 18.17 -1.99 -25.72
C ASP A 90 18.88 -0.71 -25.23
N ALA A 91 19.03 -0.53 -23.92
CA ALA A 91 19.67 0.62 -23.27
C ALA A 91 21.20 0.47 -23.17
#